data_AF-A0AAV1UBE5-F1
#
_entry.id   AF-A0AAV1UBE5-F1
#
_cell.length_a   1.000
_cell.length_b   1.000
_cell.length_c   1.000
_cell.angle_alpha   90.00
_cell.angle_beta   90.00
_cell.angle_gamma   90.00
#
_symmetry.space_group_name_H-M   'P 1'
#
loop_
_entity.id
_entity.type
_entity.pdbx_description
1 polymer ?
#
loop_
_entity_poly.entity_id
_entity_poly.type
_entity_poly.pdbx_seq_one_letter_code
_entity_poly.pdbx_strand_id
1 'polypeptide(L)'
;MSSEDVPAEPVAAMEIPDVIERLPKPDKAEHDAKIAALDTTIKKLQARTNVIHAEMDALKSNRGGFGGPIQEAKAAFAALRAVKDNLIQQRNQITARLRKSRDAKDSTVKQQRNLRANLKFGSESEFTEAIAALKHKQETSTMSLNEEKRVIKEIEQLQAQKLQVSAYVGDQSVVEMQNDSIQELRTLQTKKNEEIDELQEKLNKQKQALDELYRLNEEENQKDRFPVLSKERKEIKEQLDEAFTALKALRKDFKDANDKYYNNIRLVRKKKELERQKEEENRKAEYEAKLAVYEKEMAKIHPYQNEMDLCDALVMFIERTYANELKNVGDKAADTSAAPIELDGMKPLERKEEDFMMLGGGGKKGKKGRQGKKVKKPTKLVLPLAQINAFSTIGLLPPTAVDAVSATLDAVKAKKAWFNEQTPSSQTEKSSEAAVESAVSSKEASPKKKKSDKNKKFNASDKDAFPSLGGTTTELPSWGPGMAPPIATEFAVADEFAGADVVVAECADADVVAAETAGVVATESSDVVVVAEDE
;
A
#
# COMPACT_ATOMS: atom_id res chain seq x y z
N MET A 1 12.54 17.47 0.21
CA MET A 1 13.34 17.53 1.45
C MET A 1 14.26 16.33 1.46
N SER A 2 15.49 16.60 1.85
CA SER A 2 16.67 15.75 1.74
C SER A 2 16.46 14.39 2.41
N SER A 3 17.03 13.36 1.80
CA SER A 3 17.30 12.06 2.38
C SER A 3 18.01 12.21 3.74
N GLU A 4 17.29 11.89 4.80
CA GLU A 4 17.87 11.66 6.13
C GLU A 4 18.23 10.19 6.24
N ASP A 5 19.54 9.98 6.07
CA ASP A 5 20.28 8.75 6.29
C ASP A 5 20.06 8.31 7.76
N VAL A 6 19.38 7.19 7.96
CA VAL A 6 19.20 6.59 9.29
C VAL A 6 20.53 5.90 9.63
N PRO A 7 21.26 6.35 10.66
CA PRO A 7 22.53 5.74 11.02
C PRO A 7 22.27 4.32 11.54
N ALA A 8 23.01 3.37 11.00
CA ALA A 8 23.05 2.00 11.48
C ALA A 8 23.39 1.99 12.97
N GLU A 9 22.46 1.51 13.80
CA GLU A 9 22.69 1.29 15.22
C GLU A 9 23.89 0.34 15.41
N PRO A 10 24.87 0.72 16.25
CA PRO A 10 25.97 -0.16 16.57
C PRO A 10 25.43 -1.39 17.29
N VAL A 11 25.86 -2.57 16.87
CA VAL A 11 25.63 -3.84 17.56
C VAL A 11 26.04 -3.69 19.03
N ALA A 12 25.06 -3.42 19.88
CA ALA A 12 25.23 -3.41 21.32
C ALA A 12 25.86 -4.76 21.70
N ALA A 13 27.03 -4.71 22.33
CA ALA A 13 27.58 -5.84 23.04
C ALA A 13 26.47 -6.35 23.95
N MET A 14 25.92 -7.53 23.62
CA MET A 14 24.85 -8.14 24.40
C MET A 14 25.43 -8.43 25.77
N GLU A 15 25.17 -7.53 26.73
CA GLU A 15 25.32 -7.83 28.14
C GLU A 15 24.51 -9.10 28.40
N ILE A 16 25.18 -10.17 28.81
CA ILE A 16 24.53 -11.43 29.12
C ILE A 16 24.15 -11.33 30.60
N PRO A 17 22.88 -11.04 30.93
CA PRO A 17 22.46 -10.97 32.33
C PRO A 17 22.70 -12.31 33.01
N ASP A 18 23.15 -12.26 34.26
CA ASP A 18 23.63 -13.44 34.98
C ASP A 18 22.49 -14.42 35.35
N VAL A 19 21.25 -13.93 35.38
CA VAL A 19 20.04 -14.75 35.54
C VAL A 19 19.17 -14.58 34.30
N ILE A 20 19.12 -15.63 33.47
CA ILE A 20 18.27 -15.65 32.28
C ILE A 20 16.98 -16.39 32.64
N GLU A 21 15.91 -15.65 32.94
CA GLU A 21 14.60 -16.21 33.27
C GLU A 21 14.04 -16.98 32.07
N ARG A 22 13.74 -18.27 32.23
CA ARG A 22 13.12 -19.05 31.15
C ARG A 22 11.66 -18.61 30.98
N LEU A 23 11.43 -17.68 30.07
CA LEU A 23 10.08 -17.29 29.68
C LEU A 23 9.33 -18.50 29.08
N PRO A 24 8.06 -18.72 29.44
CA PRO A 24 7.25 -19.76 28.81
C PRO A 24 6.99 -19.41 27.33
N LYS A 25 6.82 -20.45 26.50
CA LYS A 25 6.46 -20.26 25.09
C LYS A 25 5.04 -19.66 25.02
N PRO A 26 4.82 -18.58 24.23
CA PRO A 26 3.48 -18.04 24.04
C PRO A 26 2.52 -19.11 23.50
N ASP A 27 1.32 -19.20 24.09
CA ASP A 27 0.30 -20.16 23.66
C ASP A 27 -0.26 -19.77 22.29
N LYS A 28 -0.03 -20.64 21.31
CA LYS A 28 -0.47 -20.46 19.92
C LYS A 28 -1.95 -20.75 19.75
N ALA A 29 -2.47 -21.76 20.47
CA ALA A 29 -3.85 -22.20 20.29
C ALA A 29 -4.85 -21.12 20.75
N GLU A 30 -4.57 -20.48 21.87
CA GLU A 30 -5.39 -19.35 22.35
C GLU A 30 -5.29 -18.12 21.45
N HIS A 31 -4.12 -17.85 20.87
CA HIS A 31 -3.91 -16.74 19.95
C HIS A 31 -4.69 -16.94 18.64
N ASP A 32 -4.57 -18.13 18.05
CA ASP A 32 -5.29 -18.51 16.84
C ASP A 32 -6.81 -18.51 17.07
N ALA A 33 -7.28 -18.95 18.24
CA ALA A 33 -8.70 -18.89 18.61
C ALA A 33 -9.22 -17.43 18.72
N LYS A 34 -8.43 -16.52 19.31
CA LYS A 34 -8.77 -15.08 19.41
C LYS A 34 -8.77 -14.41 18.03
N ILE A 35 -7.82 -14.76 17.16
CA ILE A 35 -7.80 -14.30 15.76
C ILE A 35 -9.02 -14.81 15.01
N ALA A 36 -9.35 -16.10 15.12
CA ALA A 36 -10.51 -16.68 14.44
C ALA A 36 -11.82 -16.01 14.88
N ALA A 37 -11.98 -15.72 16.17
CA ALA A 37 -13.13 -14.98 16.69
C ALA A 37 -13.24 -13.59 16.06
N LEU A 38 -12.15 -12.81 16.02
CA LEU A 38 -12.13 -11.49 15.39
C LEU A 38 -12.33 -11.55 13.86
N ASP A 39 -11.77 -12.55 13.19
CA ASP A 39 -11.97 -12.72 11.75
C ASP A 39 -13.44 -13.06 11.44
N THR A 40 -14.15 -13.79 12.32
CA THR A 40 -15.59 -14.03 12.14
C THR A 40 -16.43 -12.77 12.36
N THR A 41 -16.06 -11.90 13.30
CA THR A 41 -16.76 -10.62 13.51
C THR A 41 -16.50 -9.66 12.36
N ILE A 42 -15.26 -9.57 11.87
CA ILE A 42 -14.90 -8.78 10.67
C ILE A 42 -15.71 -9.24 9.46
N LYS A 43 -15.79 -10.55 9.19
CA LYS A 43 -16.60 -11.09 8.07
C LYS A 43 -18.09 -10.73 8.20
N LYS A 44 -18.65 -10.81 9.41
CA LYS A 44 -20.05 -10.41 9.66
C LYS A 44 -20.29 -8.91 9.41
N LEU A 45 -19.39 -8.05 9.91
CA LEU A 45 -19.46 -6.60 9.72
C LEU A 45 -19.27 -6.21 8.25
N GLN A 46 -18.36 -6.87 7.53
CA GLN A 46 -18.16 -6.69 6.08
C GLN A 46 -19.39 -7.11 5.28
N ALA A 47 -20.01 -8.24 5.60
CA ALA A 47 -21.25 -8.67 4.97
C ALA A 47 -22.38 -7.66 5.18
N ARG A 48 -22.56 -7.16 6.42
CA ARG A 48 -23.55 -6.12 6.72
C ARG A 48 -23.24 -4.81 5.98
N THR A 49 -21.96 -4.43 5.86
CA THR A 49 -21.51 -3.26 5.10
C THR A 49 -21.91 -3.37 3.63
N ASN A 50 -21.72 -4.53 3.00
CA ASN A 50 -22.10 -4.75 1.60
C ASN A 50 -23.61 -4.68 1.39
N VAL A 51 -24.40 -5.22 2.33
CA VAL A 51 -25.86 -5.12 2.30
C VAL A 51 -26.32 -3.67 2.43
N ILE A 52 -25.79 -2.91 3.40
CA ILE A 52 -26.11 -1.49 3.57
C ILE A 52 -25.69 -0.67 2.34
N HIS A 53 -24.56 -1.01 1.71
CA HIS A 53 -24.13 -0.39 0.46
C HIS A 53 -25.15 -0.62 -0.67
N ALA A 54 -25.60 -1.86 -0.88
CA ALA A 54 -26.62 -2.18 -1.87
C ALA A 54 -27.96 -1.48 -1.57
N GLU A 55 -28.37 -1.42 -0.30
CA GLU A 55 -29.58 -0.71 0.13
C GLU A 55 -29.48 0.81 -0.10
N MET A 56 -28.32 1.42 0.21
CA MET A 56 -28.09 2.84 -0.07
C MET A 56 -28.04 3.15 -1.57
N ASP A 57 -27.42 2.30 -2.37
CA ASP A 57 -27.35 2.50 -3.83
C ASP A 57 -28.73 2.37 -4.47
N ALA A 58 -29.55 1.42 -4.04
CA ALA A 58 -30.95 1.27 -4.49
C ALA A 58 -31.83 2.47 -4.07
N LEU A 59 -31.64 3.00 -2.87
CA LEU A 59 -32.34 4.22 -2.44
C LEU A 59 -31.87 5.45 -3.23
N LYS A 60 -30.56 5.54 -3.52
CA LYS A 60 -29.99 6.66 -4.27
C LYS A 60 -30.48 6.70 -5.71
N SER A 61 -30.67 5.55 -6.37
CA SER A 61 -31.27 5.50 -7.71
C SER A 61 -32.73 5.95 -7.71
N ASN A 62 -33.48 5.67 -6.63
CA ASN A 62 -34.89 6.04 -6.53
C ASN A 62 -35.09 7.51 -6.14
N ARG A 63 -34.19 8.09 -5.34
CA ARG A 63 -34.24 9.49 -4.88
C ARG A 63 -34.21 10.54 -6.00
N GLY A 64 -33.82 10.15 -7.21
CA GLY A 64 -33.83 11.02 -8.39
C GLY A 64 -35.15 11.04 -9.18
N GLY A 65 -36.13 10.21 -8.83
CA GLY A 65 -37.32 9.96 -9.66
C GLY A 65 -38.20 11.18 -9.91
N PHE A 66 -38.36 12.06 -8.91
CA PHE A 66 -39.23 13.24 -9.01
C PHE A 66 -38.54 14.50 -9.53
N GLY A 67 -37.20 14.53 -9.57
CA GLY A 67 -36.44 15.70 -10.02
C GLY A 67 -36.73 16.09 -11.47
N GLY A 68 -36.75 15.11 -12.39
CA GLY A 68 -37.08 15.32 -13.81
C GLY A 68 -38.52 15.83 -14.02
N PRO A 69 -39.55 15.12 -13.51
CA PRO A 69 -40.94 15.55 -13.60
C PRO A 69 -41.21 16.94 -13.02
N ILE A 70 -40.56 17.31 -11.90
CA ILE A 70 -40.68 18.65 -11.31
C ILE A 70 -40.10 19.72 -12.25
N GLN A 71 -38.97 19.47 -12.89
CA GLN A 71 -38.36 20.43 -13.82
C GLN A 71 -39.19 20.60 -15.09
N GLU A 72 -39.71 19.50 -15.65
CA GLU A 72 -40.63 19.56 -16.80
C GLU A 72 -41.92 20.32 -16.44
N ALA A 73 -42.50 20.04 -15.27
CA ALA A 73 -43.70 20.74 -14.80
C ALA A 73 -43.46 22.24 -14.58
N LYS A 74 -42.26 22.63 -14.10
CA LYS A 74 -41.84 24.05 -14.00
C LYS A 74 -41.68 24.70 -15.36
N ALA A 75 -41.06 24.03 -16.31
CA ALA A 75 -40.89 24.55 -17.67
C ALA A 75 -42.26 24.79 -18.34
N ALA A 76 -43.19 23.84 -18.20
CA ALA A 76 -44.56 23.99 -18.68
C ALA A 76 -45.30 25.15 -17.99
N PHE A 77 -45.13 25.31 -16.67
CA PHE A 77 -45.71 26.43 -15.93
C PHE A 77 -45.15 27.79 -16.41
N ALA A 78 -43.83 27.88 -16.60
CA ALA A 78 -43.17 29.09 -17.10
C ALA A 78 -43.61 29.45 -18.53
N ALA A 79 -43.78 28.45 -19.41
CA ALA A 79 -44.29 28.66 -20.76
C ALA A 79 -45.72 29.21 -20.73
N LEU A 80 -46.63 28.62 -19.93
CA LEU A 80 -48.00 29.13 -19.77
C LEU A 80 -48.03 30.54 -19.19
N ARG A 81 -47.14 30.85 -18.24
CA ARG A 81 -46.98 32.19 -17.66
C ARG A 81 -46.59 33.21 -18.72
N ALA A 82 -45.60 32.90 -19.56
CA ALA A 82 -45.13 33.79 -20.63
C ALA A 82 -46.24 34.08 -21.67
N VAL A 83 -47.02 33.04 -22.05
CA VAL A 83 -48.18 33.21 -22.94
C VAL A 83 -49.23 34.12 -22.31
N LYS A 84 -49.54 33.93 -21.01
CA LYS A 84 -50.48 34.77 -20.29
C LYS A 84 -50.01 36.23 -20.25
N ASP A 85 -48.74 36.48 -19.95
CA ASP A 85 -48.18 37.84 -19.88
C ASP A 85 -48.23 38.52 -21.26
N ASN A 86 -48.00 37.79 -22.35
CA ASN A 86 -48.18 38.31 -23.72
C ASN A 86 -49.64 38.70 -24.00
N LEU A 87 -50.61 37.86 -23.63
CA LEU A 87 -52.04 38.19 -23.80
C LEU A 87 -52.45 39.41 -22.96
N ILE A 88 -51.93 39.55 -21.74
CA ILE A 88 -52.16 40.74 -20.90
C ILE A 88 -51.60 41.99 -21.58
N GLN A 89 -50.40 41.92 -22.16
CA GLN A 89 -49.82 43.03 -22.92
C GLN A 89 -50.70 43.41 -24.14
N GLN A 90 -51.17 42.43 -24.92
CA GLN A 90 -52.10 42.66 -26.03
C GLN A 90 -53.41 43.31 -25.54
N ARG A 91 -53.96 42.83 -24.43
CA ARG A 91 -55.15 43.43 -23.80
C ARG A 91 -54.91 44.87 -23.35
N ASN A 92 -53.73 45.17 -22.80
CA ASN A 92 -53.35 46.54 -22.40
C ASN A 92 -53.32 47.48 -23.60
N GLN A 93 -52.76 47.02 -24.71
CA GLN A 93 -52.71 47.76 -25.97
C GLN A 93 -54.12 48.02 -26.52
N ILE A 94 -55.00 47.01 -26.53
CA ILE A 94 -56.41 47.17 -26.94
C ILE A 94 -57.12 48.17 -26.02
N THR A 95 -56.92 48.06 -24.70
CA THR A 95 -57.51 48.97 -23.72
C THR A 95 -57.03 50.41 -23.93
N ALA A 96 -55.75 50.60 -24.23
CA ALA A 96 -55.19 51.91 -24.54
C ALA A 96 -55.75 52.50 -25.85
N ARG A 97 -55.90 51.68 -26.90
CA ARG A 97 -56.56 52.09 -28.15
C ARG A 97 -58.02 52.46 -27.93
N LEU A 98 -58.73 51.69 -27.09
CA LEU A 98 -60.13 51.94 -26.75
C LEU A 98 -60.28 53.26 -25.99
N ARG A 99 -59.38 53.57 -25.04
CA ARG A 99 -59.35 54.88 -24.36
C ARG A 99 -59.13 56.02 -25.37
N LYS A 100 -58.10 55.91 -26.21
CA LYS A 100 -57.80 56.91 -27.26
C LYS A 100 -59.00 57.15 -28.19
N SER A 101 -59.67 56.08 -28.65
CA SER A 101 -60.84 56.20 -29.53
C SER A 101 -62.03 56.85 -28.81
N ARG A 102 -62.18 56.60 -27.50
CA ARG A 102 -63.23 57.19 -26.67
C ARG A 102 -62.97 58.67 -26.41
N ASP A 103 -61.73 59.03 -26.09
CA ASP A 103 -61.31 60.42 -25.90
C ASP A 103 -61.44 61.23 -27.21
N ALA A 104 -61.07 60.63 -28.36
CA ALA A 104 -61.26 61.22 -29.67
C ALA A 104 -62.74 61.45 -29.98
N LYS A 105 -63.61 60.47 -29.66
CA LYS A 105 -65.06 60.61 -29.81
C LYS A 105 -65.65 61.68 -28.89
N ASP A 106 -65.22 61.72 -27.64
CA ASP A 106 -65.73 62.72 -26.70
C ASP A 106 -65.27 64.13 -27.12
N SER A 107 -64.09 64.26 -27.75
CA SER A 107 -63.63 65.51 -28.36
C SER A 107 -64.48 65.93 -29.57
N THR A 108 -64.72 65.02 -30.52
CA THR A 108 -65.55 65.31 -31.71
C THR A 108 -66.99 65.64 -31.32
N VAL A 109 -67.57 64.92 -30.35
CA VAL A 109 -68.91 65.21 -29.81
C VAL A 109 -68.96 66.58 -29.11
N LYS A 110 -67.91 66.96 -28.36
CA LYS A 110 -67.81 68.32 -27.78
C LYS A 110 -67.73 69.39 -28.87
N GLN A 111 -66.93 69.17 -29.92
CA GLN A 111 -66.84 70.07 -31.07
C GLN A 111 -68.19 70.20 -31.78
N GLN A 112 -68.88 69.09 -32.06
CA GLN A 112 -70.23 69.08 -32.62
C GLN A 112 -71.22 69.86 -31.76
N ARG A 113 -71.19 69.68 -30.44
CA ARG A 113 -72.09 70.39 -29.52
C ARG A 113 -71.84 71.89 -29.54
N ASN A 114 -70.58 72.32 -29.58
CA ASN A 114 -70.20 73.73 -29.67
C ASN A 114 -70.58 74.34 -31.03
N LEU A 115 -70.35 73.62 -32.14
CA LEU A 115 -70.77 74.05 -33.48
C LEU A 115 -72.29 74.16 -33.56
N ARG A 116 -73.02 73.16 -33.07
CA ARG A 116 -74.49 73.17 -33.04
C ARG A 116 -75.05 74.34 -32.24
N ALA A 117 -74.43 74.68 -31.10
CA ALA A 117 -74.85 75.82 -30.27
C ALA A 117 -74.67 77.18 -30.98
N ASN A 118 -73.74 77.28 -31.93
CA ASN A 118 -73.48 78.50 -32.70
C ASN A 118 -74.32 78.61 -33.98
N LEU A 119 -74.93 77.52 -34.45
CA LEU A 119 -75.73 77.47 -35.67
C LEU A 119 -77.20 77.85 -35.40
N LYS A 120 -77.75 78.78 -36.20
CA LYS A 120 -79.15 79.24 -36.07
C LYS A 120 -80.17 78.22 -36.59
N PHE A 121 -79.80 77.44 -37.62
CA PHE A 121 -80.65 76.46 -38.28
C PHE A 121 -80.00 75.06 -38.26
N GLY A 122 -80.80 74.02 -38.45
CA GLY A 122 -80.37 72.62 -38.35
C GLY A 122 -79.91 71.97 -39.64
N SER A 123 -80.49 72.40 -40.76
CA SER A 123 -80.22 71.84 -42.07
C SER A 123 -79.63 72.88 -43.01
N GLU A 124 -78.83 72.43 -43.97
CA GLU A 124 -78.31 73.30 -45.03
C GLU A 124 -79.44 73.92 -45.87
N SER A 125 -80.55 73.19 -46.05
CA SER A 125 -81.75 73.66 -46.75
C SER A 125 -82.36 74.89 -46.07
N GLU A 126 -82.54 74.85 -44.75
CA GLU A 126 -83.07 75.97 -43.98
C GLU A 126 -82.22 77.23 -44.12
N PHE A 127 -80.88 77.09 -44.14
CA PHE A 127 -79.98 78.23 -44.39
C PHE A 127 -80.17 78.81 -45.80
N THR A 128 -80.32 77.96 -46.83
CA THR A 128 -80.51 78.44 -48.20
C THR A 128 -81.83 79.17 -48.40
N GLU A 129 -82.91 78.66 -47.80
CA GLU A 129 -84.23 79.30 -47.84
C GLU A 129 -84.23 80.65 -47.11
N ALA A 130 -83.63 80.73 -45.93
CA ALA A 130 -83.51 81.98 -45.17
C ALA A 130 -82.66 83.03 -45.92
N ILE A 131 -81.55 82.62 -46.54
CA ILE A 131 -80.71 83.51 -47.36
C ILE A 131 -81.50 84.00 -48.59
N ALA A 132 -82.25 83.13 -49.26
CA ALA A 132 -83.07 83.50 -50.41
C ALA A 132 -84.18 84.50 -50.02
N ALA A 133 -84.83 84.29 -48.89
CA ALA A 133 -85.86 85.21 -48.37
C ALA A 133 -85.28 86.60 -48.03
N LEU A 134 -84.11 86.66 -47.41
CA LEU A 134 -83.44 87.93 -47.08
C LEU A 134 -82.96 88.67 -48.34
N LYS A 135 -82.42 87.96 -49.33
CA LYS A 135 -82.06 88.54 -50.64
C LYS A 135 -83.27 89.09 -51.37
N HIS A 136 -84.36 88.32 -51.41
CA HIS A 136 -85.61 88.78 -52.00
C HIS A 136 -86.13 90.05 -51.30
N LYS A 137 -86.07 90.10 -49.95
CA LYS A 137 -86.45 91.28 -49.18
C LYS A 137 -85.57 92.50 -49.48
N GLN A 138 -84.27 92.29 -49.71
CA GLN A 138 -83.34 93.35 -50.13
C GLN A 138 -83.69 93.89 -51.52
N GLU A 139 -84.04 93.02 -52.48
CA GLU A 139 -84.31 93.42 -53.87
C GLU A 139 -85.68 94.11 -54.05
N THR A 140 -86.67 93.79 -53.23
CA THR A 140 -88.06 94.23 -53.43
C THR A 140 -88.54 95.33 -52.48
N SER A 141 -87.82 95.61 -51.40
CA SER A 141 -88.27 96.54 -50.35
C SER A 141 -87.37 97.77 -50.24
N THR A 142 -87.96 98.97 -50.18
CA THR A 142 -87.22 100.21 -49.89
C THR A 142 -86.93 100.29 -48.39
N MET A 143 -85.66 100.09 -48.00
CA MET A 143 -85.20 100.11 -46.61
C MET A 143 -84.28 101.33 -46.36
N SER A 144 -84.11 101.74 -45.11
CA SER A 144 -83.07 102.72 -44.77
C SER A 144 -81.67 102.11 -44.96
N LEU A 145 -80.67 102.96 -45.25
CA LEU A 145 -79.27 102.53 -45.43
C LEU A 145 -78.75 101.69 -44.25
N ASN A 146 -79.24 101.95 -43.03
CA ASN A 146 -78.86 101.22 -41.83
C ASN A 146 -79.48 99.81 -41.76
N GLU A 147 -80.70 99.65 -42.25
CA GLU A 147 -81.39 98.35 -42.29
C GLU A 147 -80.85 97.48 -43.41
N GLU A 148 -80.58 98.05 -44.58
CA GLU A 148 -79.95 97.33 -45.69
C GLU A 148 -78.57 96.77 -45.27
N LYS A 149 -77.75 97.58 -44.60
CA LYS A 149 -76.48 97.12 -44.01
C LYS A 149 -76.66 96.00 -42.97
N ARG A 150 -77.76 95.99 -42.23
CA ARG A 150 -78.06 94.90 -41.27
C ARG A 150 -78.46 93.61 -42.00
N VAL A 151 -79.31 93.71 -43.02
CA VAL A 151 -79.72 92.55 -43.84
C VAL A 151 -78.53 91.93 -44.57
N ILE A 152 -77.63 92.76 -45.14
CA ILE A 152 -76.40 92.28 -45.78
C ILE A 152 -75.51 91.53 -44.77
N LYS A 153 -75.29 92.10 -43.57
CA LYS A 153 -74.54 91.43 -42.50
C LYS A 153 -75.19 90.12 -42.07
N GLU A 154 -76.52 90.05 -42.00
CA GLU A 154 -77.23 88.81 -41.67
C GLU A 154 -77.10 87.75 -42.77
N ILE A 155 -77.15 88.15 -44.05
CA ILE A 155 -76.90 87.25 -45.19
C ILE A 155 -75.46 86.70 -45.14
N GLU A 156 -74.47 87.56 -44.92
CA GLU A 156 -73.06 87.15 -44.78
C GLU A 156 -72.86 86.19 -43.60
N GLN A 157 -73.48 86.48 -42.44
CA GLN A 157 -73.45 85.61 -41.27
C GLN A 157 -74.10 84.24 -41.54
N LEU A 158 -75.27 84.20 -42.19
CA LEU A 158 -75.95 82.94 -42.54
C LEU A 158 -75.17 82.14 -43.58
N GLN A 159 -74.51 82.80 -44.54
CA GLN A 159 -73.61 82.13 -45.49
C GLN A 159 -72.39 81.51 -44.80
N ALA A 160 -71.78 82.21 -43.84
CA ALA A 160 -70.69 81.68 -43.03
C ALA A 160 -71.13 80.49 -42.16
N GLN A 161 -72.32 80.57 -41.55
CA GLN A 161 -72.91 79.46 -40.79
C GLN A 161 -73.27 78.26 -41.67
N LYS A 162 -73.75 78.49 -42.90
CA LYS A 162 -74.04 77.42 -43.88
C LYS A 162 -72.81 76.55 -44.15
N LEU A 163 -71.63 77.16 -44.32
CA LEU A 163 -70.37 76.43 -44.51
C LEU A 163 -70.03 75.54 -43.30
N GLN A 164 -70.32 76.00 -42.09
CA GLN A 164 -70.08 75.25 -40.84
C GLN A 164 -71.01 74.02 -40.69
N VAL A 165 -72.17 73.99 -41.35
CA VAL A 165 -73.08 72.83 -41.34
C VAL A 165 -72.45 71.63 -42.06
N SER A 166 -71.71 71.85 -43.15
CA SER A 166 -71.00 70.76 -43.85
C SER A 166 -69.95 70.08 -42.96
N ALA A 167 -69.25 70.87 -42.13
CA ALA A 167 -68.31 70.36 -41.14
C ALA A 167 -69.01 69.55 -40.05
N TYR A 168 -70.19 70.00 -39.58
CA TYR A 168 -71.00 69.28 -38.60
C TYR A 168 -71.46 67.90 -39.10
N VAL A 169 -71.91 67.80 -40.36
CA VAL A 169 -72.30 66.52 -40.98
C VAL A 169 -71.09 65.58 -41.13
N GLY A 170 -69.93 66.12 -41.53
CA GLY A 170 -68.67 65.38 -41.59
C GLY A 170 -68.27 64.80 -40.22
N ASP A 171 -68.35 65.61 -39.16
CA ASP A 171 -68.06 65.16 -37.80
C ASP A 171 -69.03 64.06 -37.36
N GLN A 172 -70.30 64.09 -37.78
CA GLN A 172 -71.30 63.07 -37.42
C GLN A 172 -70.92 61.69 -37.97
N SER A 173 -70.47 61.63 -39.23
CA SER A 173 -69.93 60.41 -39.83
C SER A 173 -68.67 59.92 -39.10
N VAL A 174 -67.80 60.83 -38.66
CA VAL A 174 -66.61 60.47 -37.86
C VAL A 174 -66.99 59.84 -36.53
N VAL A 175 -68.03 60.34 -35.84
CA VAL A 175 -68.53 59.76 -34.59
C VAL A 175 -69.11 58.36 -34.80
N GLU A 176 -69.80 58.12 -35.91
CA GLU A 176 -70.31 56.78 -36.28
C GLU A 176 -69.16 55.80 -36.49
N MET A 177 -68.14 56.16 -37.30
CA MET A 177 -66.94 55.33 -37.48
C MET A 177 -66.20 55.06 -36.16
N GLN A 178 -66.11 56.05 -35.29
CA GLN A 178 -65.51 55.89 -33.96
C GLN A 178 -66.34 54.98 -33.04
N ASN A 179 -67.67 55.00 -33.14
CA ASN A 179 -68.52 54.09 -32.38
C ASN A 179 -68.32 52.64 -32.84
N ASP A 180 -68.26 52.39 -34.14
CA ASP A 180 -68.02 51.05 -34.69
C ASP A 180 -66.64 50.54 -34.26
N SER A 181 -65.60 51.37 -34.37
CA SER A 181 -64.26 51.02 -33.88
C SER A 181 -64.23 50.72 -32.37
N ILE A 182 -64.97 51.47 -31.55
CA ILE A 182 -65.09 51.20 -30.11
C ILE A 182 -65.79 49.86 -29.88
N GLN A 183 -66.84 49.52 -30.63
CA GLN A 183 -67.52 48.23 -30.50
C GLN A 183 -66.59 47.08 -30.86
N GLU A 184 -65.88 47.18 -31.99
CA GLU A 184 -64.88 46.18 -32.40
C GLU A 184 -63.79 46.00 -31.33
N LEU A 185 -63.20 47.09 -30.84
CA LEU A 185 -62.18 47.02 -29.79
C LEU A 185 -62.70 46.41 -28.48
N ARG A 186 -63.99 46.63 -28.14
CA ARG A 186 -64.62 45.95 -26.99
C ARG A 186 -64.74 44.45 -27.21
N THR A 187 -65.20 44.02 -28.39
CA THR A 187 -65.30 42.58 -28.69
C THR A 187 -63.93 41.88 -28.70
N LEU A 188 -62.89 42.57 -29.17
CA LEU A 188 -61.52 42.06 -29.09
C LEU A 188 -61.03 41.99 -27.65
N GLN A 189 -61.37 42.98 -26.82
CA GLN A 189 -61.02 42.98 -25.40
C GLN A 189 -61.70 41.84 -24.64
N THR A 190 -63.00 41.56 -24.89
CA THR A 190 -63.72 40.46 -24.23
C THR A 190 -63.12 39.11 -24.60
N LYS A 191 -62.85 38.86 -25.89
CA LYS A 191 -62.17 37.64 -26.36
C LYS A 191 -60.81 37.44 -25.69
N LYS A 192 -60.01 38.51 -25.58
CA LYS A 192 -58.70 38.44 -24.91
C LYS A 192 -58.82 38.18 -23.41
N ASN A 193 -59.86 38.68 -22.75
CA ASN A 193 -60.10 38.37 -21.33
C ASN A 193 -60.49 36.89 -21.15
N GLU A 194 -61.35 36.34 -22.00
CA GLU A 194 -61.71 34.92 -22.00
C GLU A 194 -60.47 34.03 -22.19
N GLU A 195 -59.60 34.33 -23.16
CA GLU A 195 -58.32 33.62 -23.36
C GLU A 195 -57.41 33.69 -22.12
N ILE A 196 -57.36 34.84 -21.43
CA ILE A 196 -56.57 35.02 -20.20
C ILE A 196 -57.14 34.18 -19.05
N ASP A 197 -58.46 34.12 -18.91
CA ASP A 197 -59.13 33.37 -17.86
C ASP A 197 -58.94 31.85 -18.07
N GLU A 198 -59.06 31.36 -19.30
CA GLU A 198 -58.75 29.96 -19.64
C GLU A 198 -57.28 29.59 -19.34
N LEU A 199 -56.34 30.48 -19.66
CA LEU A 199 -54.92 30.27 -19.31
C LEU A 199 -54.69 30.33 -17.80
N GLN A 200 -55.43 31.17 -17.07
CA GLN A 200 -55.35 31.23 -15.62
C GLN A 200 -55.80 29.91 -14.98
N GLU A 201 -56.86 29.28 -15.51
CA GLU A 201 -57.29 27.96 -15.05
C GLU A 201 -56.24 26.87 -15.33
N LYS A 202 -55.64 26.86 -16.53
CA LYS A 202 -54.55 25.94 -16.89
C LYS A 202 -53.34 26.14 -15.97
N LEU A 203 -53.00 27.39 -15.67
CA LEU A 203 -51.90 27.74 -14.77
C LEU A 203 -52.18 27.29 -13.33
N ASN A 204 -53.41 27.46 -12.84
CA ASN A 204 -53.82 26.97 -11.52
C ASN A 204 -53.74 25.43 -11.43
N LYS A 205 -54.20 24.71 -12.46
CA LYS A 205 -54.08 23.24 -12.54
C LYS A 205 -52.62 22.79 -12.56
N GLN A 206 -51.78 23.44 -13.36
CA GLN A 206 -50.35 23.14 -13.42
C GLN A 206 -49.66 23.42 -12.09
N LYS A 207 -50.04 24.50 -11.40
CA LYS A 207 -49.55 24.81 -10.05
C LYS A 207 -49.92 23.71 -9.05
N GLN A 208 -51.18 23.27 -9.05
CA GLN A 208 -51.63 22.15 -8.19
C GLN A 208 -50.86 20.87 -8.48
N ALA A 209 -50.60 20.55 -9.75
CA ALA A 209 -49.77 19.39 -10.12
C ALA A 209 -48.34 19.53 -9.60
N LEU A 210 -47.77 20.74 -9.65
CA LEU A 210 -46.43 21.03 -9.16
C LEU A 210 -46.34 20.95 -7.63
N ASP A 211 -47.35 21.47 -6.92
CA ASP A 211 -47.47 21.38 -5.47
C ASP A 211 -47.63 19.91 -5.01
N GLU A 212 -48.41 19.10 -5.73
CA GLU A 212 -48.55 17.67 -5.46
C GLU A 212 -47.24 16.90 -5.72
N LEU A 213 -46.51 17.22 -6.79
CA LEU A 213 -45.19 16.64 -7.04
C LEU A 213 -44.18 17.00 -5.94
N TYR A 214 -44.22 18.23 -5.42
CA TYR A 214 -43.39 18.60 -4.27
C TYR A 214 -43.79 17.84 -3.02
N ARG A 215 -45.08 17.69 -2.74
CA ARG A 215 -45.57 16.91 -1.60
C ARG A 215 -45.10 15.45 -1.68
N LEU A 216 -45.24 14.82 -2.85
CA LEU A 216 -44.78 13.44 -3.07
C LEU A 216 -43.27 13.30 -2.93
N ASN A 217 -42.51 14.25 -3.47
CA ASN A 217 -41.05 14.27 -3.32
C ASN A 217 -40.63 14.48 -1.85
N GLU A 218 -41.30 15.35 -1.10
CA GLU A 218 -41.05 15.52 0.33
C GLU A 218 -41.41 14.25 1.12
N GLU A 219 -42.56 13.62 0.85
CA GLU A 219 -42.95 12.37 1.49
C GLU A 219 -41.95 11.23 1.21
N GLU A 220 -41.39 11.17 -0.01
CA GLU A 220 -40.34 10.20 -0.34
C GLU A 220 -39.03 10.54 0.39
N ASN A 221 -38.62 11.81 0.41
CA ASN A 221 -37.43 12.26 1.14
C ASN A 221 -37.57 12.09 2.66
N GLN A 222 -38.77 12.21 3.24
CA GLN A 222 -39.02 11.96 4.66
C GLN A 222 -39.01 10.46 4.99
N LYS A 223 -39.41 9.62 4.03
CA LYS A 223 -39.28 8.16 4.10
C LYS A 223 -37.85 7.68 3.80
N ASP A 224 -36.92 8.58 3.46
CA ASP A 224 -35.55 8.20 3.19
C ASP A 224 -34.96 7.48 4.40
N ARG A 225 -34.73 6.18 4.22
CA ARG A 225 -33.93 5.37 5.14
C ARG A 225 -32.44 5.67 5.02
N PHE A 226 -32.05 6.50 4.06
CA PHE A 226 -30.68 6.90 3.78
C PHE A 226 -29.92 7.47 5.00
N PRO A 227 -30.42 8.46 5.78
CA PRO A 227 -29.74 8.94 6.97
C PRO A 227 -29.56 7.87 8.05
N VAL A 228 -30.50 6.94 8.18
CA VAL A 228 -30.41 5.83 9.14
C VAL A 228 -29.33 4.84 8.71
N LEU A 229 -29.37 4.39 7.45
CA LEU A 229 -28.36 3.51 6.87
C LEU A 229 -26.96 4.12 6.84
N SER A 230 -26.87 5.45 6.67
CA SER A 230 -25.61 6.19 6.73
C SER A 230 -25.01 6.22 8.15
N LYS A 231 -25.85 6.30 9.20
CA LYS A 231 -25.41 6.16 10.59
C LYS A 231 -24.95 4.73 10.87
N GLU A 232 -25.73 3.72 10.49
CA GLU A 232 -25.36 2.30 10.63
C GLU A 232 -24.03 2.00 9.92
N ARG A 233 -23.81 2.56 8.72
CA ARG A 233 -22.53 2.41 7.99
C ARG A 233 -21.35 3.00 8.77
N LYS A 234 -21.52 4.17 9.40
CA LYS A 234 -20.45 4.80 10.20
C LYS A 234 -20.14 3.96 11.43
N GLU A 235 -21.15 3.50 12.15
CA GLU A 235 -21.01 2.65 13.33
C GLU A 235 -20.31 1.32 12.98
N ILE A 236 -20.70 0.67 11.88
CA ILE A 236 -20.05 -0.58 11.42
C ILE A 236 -18.60 -0.33 10.99
N LYS A 237 -18.31 0.83 10.39
CA LYS A 237 -16.94 1.20 10.03
C LYS A 237 -16.08 1.38 11.28
N GLU A 238 -16.59 2.08 12.30
CA GLU A 238 -15.91 2.24 13.59
C GLU A 238 -15.64 0.86 14.24
N GLN A 239 -16.64 -0.03 14.29
CA GLN A 239 -16.47 -1.39 14.81
C GLN A 239 -15.47 -2.22 14.00
N LEU A 240 -15.41 -2.03 12.68
CA LEU A 240 -14.47 -2.72 11.80
C LEU A 240 -13.05 -2.20 12.02
N ASP A 241 -12.87 -0.89 12.18
CA ASP A 241 -11.58 -0.27 12.52
C ASP A 241 -11.11 -0.73 13.91
N GLU A 242 -12.00 -0.80 14.90
CA GLU A 242 -11.73 -1.39 16.23
C GLU A 242 -11.33 -2.87 16.14
N ALA A 243 -12.05 -3.69 15.36
CA ALA A 243 -11.71 -5.10 15.19
C ALA A 243 -10.35 -5.29 14.50
N PHE A 244 -10.02 -4.46 13.49
CA PHE A 244 -8.71 -4.50 12.83
C PHE A 244 -7.58 -3.98 13.71
N THR A 245 -7.81 -2.96 14.52
CA THR A 245 -6.80 -2.46 15.48
C THR A 245 -6.55 -3.50 16.57
N ALA A 246 -7.58 -4.14 17.11
CA ALA A 246 -7.46 -5.26 18.05
C ALA A 246 -6.72 -6.46 17.42
N LEU A 247 -7.02 -6.81 16.16
CA LEU A 247 -6.35 -7.88 15.45
C LEU A 247 -4.85 -7.59 15.25
N LYS A 248 -4.51 -6.34 14.87
CA LYS A 248 -3.11 -5.90 14.74
C LYS A 248 -2.39 -5.92 16.09
N ALA A 249 -3.05 -5.45 17.15
CA ALA A 249 -2.50 -5.48 18.51
C ALA A 249 -2.22 -6.92 18.96
N LEU A 250 -3.18 -7.84 18.84
CA LEU A 250 -2.97 -9.25 19.19
C LEU A 250 -1.85 -9.92 18.40
N ARG A 251 -1.72 -9.62 17.10
CA ARG A 251 -0.60 -10.13 16.28
C ARG A 251 0.74 -9.55 16.71
N LYS A 252 0.77 -8.26 17.08
CA LYS A 252 1.97 -7.59 17.59
C LYS A 252 2.37 -8.16 18.95
N ASP A 253 1.45 -8.26 19.90
CA ASP A 253 1.70 -8.78 21.24
C ASP A 253 2.23 -10.21 21.20
N PHE A 254 1.64 -11.06 20.35
CA PHE A 254 2.13 -12.42 20.13
C PHE A 254 3.52 -12.45 19.51
N LYS A 255 3.79 -11.59 18.51
CA LYS A 255 5.12 -11.47 17.90
C LYS A 255 6.15 -11.01 18.93
N ASP A 256 5.86 -9.97 19.70
CA ASP A 256 6.75 -9.42 20.71
C ASP A 256 7.03 -10.45 21.82
N ALA A 257 6.03 -11.21 22.26
CA ALA A 257 6.19 -12.29 23.22
C ALA A 257 7.05 -13.44 22.66
N ASN A 258 6.87 -13.77 21.37
CA ASN A 258 7.62 -14.81 20.69
C ASN A 258 9.09 -14.40 20.45
N ASP A 259 9.32 -13.14 20.06
CA ASP A 259 10.64 -12.56 19.89
C ASP A 259 11.39 -12.51 21.23
N LYS A 260 10.72 -12.11 22.33
CA LYS A 260 11.27 -12.18 23.70
C LYS A 260 11.67 -13.61 24.07
N TYR A 261 10.82 -14.61 23.81
CA TYR A 261 11.11 -16.02 24.08
C TYR A 261 12.33 -16.54 23.30
N TYR A 262 12.39 -16.29 21.99
CA TYR A 262 13.51 -16.76 21.17
C TYR A 262 14.81 -16.00 21.44
N ASN A 263 14.74 -14.70 21.73
CA ASN A 263 15.90 -13.92 22.16
C ASN A 263 16.46 -14.45 23.47
N ASN A 264 15.60 -14.79 24.43
CA ASN A 264 16.00 -15.41 25.68
C ASN A 264 16.71 -16.76 25.47
N ILE A 265 16.15 -17.65 24.63
CA ILE A 265 16.82 -18.91 24.25
C ILE A 265 18.19 -18.65 23.60
N ARG A 266 18.29 -17.66 22.71
CA ARG A 266 19.55 -17.29 22.06
C ARG A 266 20.58 -16.81 23.09
N LEU A 267 20.16 -16.03 24.09
CA LEU A 267 21.01 -15.59 25.19
C LEU A 267 21.47 -16.77 26.06
N VAL A 268 20.57 -17.70 26.45
CA VAL A 268 20.94 -18.91 27.22
C VAL A 268 21.97 -19.75 26.46
N ARG A 269 21.76 -19.95 25.15
CA ARG A 269 22.71 -20.70 24.31
C ARG A 269 24.07 -20.01 24.23
N LYS A 270 24.10 -18.69 24.05
CA LYS A 270 25.34 -17.90 24.05
C LYS A 270 26.06 -17.98 25.40
N LYS A 271 25.34 -17.86 26.52
CA LYS A 271 25.92 -17.99 27.87
C LYS A 271 26.58 -19.36 28.04
N LYS A 272 25.86 -20.44 27.70
CA LYS A 272 26.39 -21.81 27.78
C LYS A 272 27.59 -22.04 26.84
N GLU A 273 27.59 -21.44 25.65
CA GLU A 273 28.73 -21.53 24.74
C GLU A 273 29.97 -20.84 25.31
N LEU A 274 29.82 -19.64 25.88
CA LEU A 274 30.91 -18.92 26.53
C LEU A 274 31.43 -19.65 27.77
N GLU A 275 30.54 -20.26 28.57
CA GLU A 275 30.94 -21.11 29.70
C GLU A 275 31.76 -22.30 29.24
N ARG A 276 31.33 -22.99 28.17
CA ARG A 276 32.07 -24.12 27.60
C ARG A 276 33.42 -23.69 27.02
N GLN A 277 33.47 -22.57 26.31
CA GLN A 277 34.72 -22.03 25.76
C GLN A 277 35.72 -21.71 26.88
N LYS A 278 35.27 -21.07 27.97
CA LYS A 278 36.11 -20.83 29.15
C LYS A 278 36.59 -22.12 29.80
N GLU A 279 35.74 -23.14 29.90
CA GLU A 279 36.13 -24.45 30.43
C GLU A 279 37.16 -25.15 29.52
N GLU A 280 36.97 -25.12 28.20
CA GLU A 280 37.92 -25.65 27.23
C GLU A 280 39.26 -24.91 27.25
N GLU A 281 39.26 -23.58 27.38
CA GLU A 281 40.46 -22.76 27.54
C GLU A 281 41.20 -23.11 28.83
N ASN A 282 40.48 -23.25 29.95
CA ASN A 282 41.06 -23.69 31.22
C ASN A 282 41.65 -25.11 31.12
N ARG A 283 40.95 -26.03 30.45
CA ARG A 283 41.42 -27.41 30.23
C ARG A 283 42.65 -27.46 29.33
N LYS A 284 42.71 -26.63 28.30
CA LYS A 284 43.89 -26.48 27.44
C LYS A 284 45.06 -25.92 28.23
N ALA A 285 44.86 -24.87 29.03
CA ALA A 285 45.89 -24.31 29.89
C ALA A 285 46.42 -25.33 30.92
N GLU A 286 45.54 -26.13 31.53
CA GLU A 286 45.95 -27.23 32.43
C GLU A 286 46.75 -28.32 31.69
N TYR A 287 46.36 -28.66 30.46
CA TYR A 287 47.05 -29.65 29.65
C TYR A 287 48.43 -29.16 29.21
N GLU A 288 48.52 -27.91 28.74
CA GLU A 288 49.77 -27.25 28.37
C GLU A 288 50.71 -27.15 29.58
N ALA A 289 50.20 -26.80 30.76
CA ALA A 289 50.98 -26.78 31.99
C ALA A 289 51.53 -28.18 32.35
N LYS A 290 50.72 -29.23 32.21
CA LYS A 290 51.15 -30.62 32.44
C LYS A 290 52.17 -31.09 31.42
N LEU A 291 51.98 -30.75 30.15
CA LEU A 291 52.92 -31.08 29.08
C LEU A 291 54.26 -30.39 29.32
N ALA A 292 54.26 -29.12 29.70
CA ALA A 292 55.48 -28.38 30.04
C ALA A 292 56.22 -28.97 31.26
N VAL A 293 55.50 -29.55 32.23
CA VAL A 293 56.11 -30.29 33.35
C VAL A 293 56.70 -31.61 32.87
N TYR A 294 55.96 -32.37 32.05
CA TYR A 294 56.43 -33.63 31.49
C TYR A 294 57.68 -33.44 30.63
N GLU A 295 57.72 -32.41 29.79
CA GLU A 295 58.90 -32.04 29.00
C GLU A 295 60.10 -31.71 29.88
N LYS A 296 59.89 -30.99 30.99
CA LYS A 296 60.96 -30.72 31.97
C LYS A 296 61.43 -31.97 32.70
N GLU A 297 60.57 -32.97 32.90
CA GLU A 297 60.96 -34.25 33.50
C GLU A 297 61.70 -35.14 32.50
N MET A 298 61.22 -35.24 31.26
CA MET A 298 61.89 -35.96 30.19
C MET A 298 63.25 -35.36 29.85
N ALA A 299 63.38 -34.04 29.87
CA ALA A 299 64.67 -33.36 29.67
C ALA A 299 65.70 -33.65 30.79
N LYS A 300 65.27 -34.18 31.95
CA LYS A 300 66.19 -34.64 33.02
C LYS A 300 66.65 -36.08 32.82
N ILE A 301 65.96 -36.87 32.01
CA ILE A 301 66.37 -38.25 31.73
C ILE A 301 67.55 -38.20 30.76
N HIS A 302 68.66 -38.84 31.13
CA HIS A 302 69.83 -38.92 30.27
C HIS A 302 69.48 -39.64 28.96
N PRO A 303 69.87 -39.15 27.77
CA PRO A 303 69.48 -39.76 26.49
C PRO A 303 69.86 -41.24 26.36
N TYR A 304 70.94 -41.68 27.02
CA TYR A 304 71.41 -43.07 27.02
C TYR A 304 70.97 -43.89 28.25
N GLN A 305 70.02 -43.40 29.05
CA GLN A 305 69.58 -44.08 30.28
C GLN A 305 69.11 -45.52 30.02
N ASN A 306 68.31 -45.73 28.97
CA ASN A 306 67.82 -47.07 28.60
C ASN A 306 68.95 -48.06 28.26
N GLU A 307 70.03 -47.57 27.65
CA GLU A 307 71.19 -48.38 27.26
C GLU A 307 72.08 -48.69 28.48
N MET A 308 72.18 -47.74 29.42
CA MET A 308 72.83 -47.95 30.71
C MET A 308 72.09 -48.97 31.56
N ASP A 309 70.76 -48.87 31.65
CA ASP A 309 69.91 -49.82 32.39
C ASP A 309 69.99 -51.23 31.77
N LEU A 310 70.12 -51.32 30.44
CA LEU A 310 70.30 -52.57 29.72
C LEU A 310 71.71 -53.15 29.93
N CYS A 311 72.75 -52.32 30.03
CA CYS A 311 74.09 -52.76 30.46
C CYS A 311 74.04 -53.32 31.89
N ASP A 312 73.33 -52.65 32.80
CA ASP A 312 73.18 -53.11 34.19
C ASP A 312 72.39 -54.40 34.30
N ALA A 313 71.30 -54.55 33.54
CA ALA A 313 70.55 -55.80 33.46
C ALA A 313 71.42 -56.95 32.93
N LEU A 314 72.32 -56.69 31.98
CA LEU A 314 73.27 -57.68 31.47
C LEU A 314 74.35 -58.04 32.51
N VAL A 315 74.90 -57.06 33.23
CA VAL A 315 75.84 -57.31 34.33
C VAL A 315 75.16 -58.15 35.41
N MET A 316 73.97 -57.77 35.87
CA MET A 316 73.19 -58.52 36.85
C MET A 316 72.86 -59.93 36.37
N PHE A 317 72.53 -60.09 35.08
CA PHE A 317 72.26 -61.40 34.52
C PHE A 317 73.51 -62.29 34.50
N ILE A 318 74.64 -61.79 34.00
CA ILE A 318 75.89 -62.55 33.95
C ILE A 318 76.32 -62.91 35.38
N GLU A 319 76.29 -61.95 36.30
CA GLU A 319 76.66 -62.15 37.70
C GLU A 319 75.72 -63.15 38.41
N ARG A 320 74.41 -63.16 38.10
CA ARG A 320 73.44 -64.08 38.72
C ARG A 320 73.45 -65.48 38.12
N THR A 321 73.60 -65.61 36.80
CA THR A 321 73.54 -66.92 36.11
C THR A 321 74.84 -67.68 36.14
N TYR A 322 75.95 -66.95 36.01
CA TYR A 322 77.30 -67.53 36.06
C TYR A 322 77.96 -67.34 37.43
N ALA A 323 77.20 -66.89 38.45
CA ALA A 323 77.63 -66.78 39.84
C ALA A 323 78.34 -68.04 40.35
N ASN A 324 77.87 -69.22 39.94
CA ASN A 324 78.41 -70.51 40.38
C ASN A 324 79.65 -70.94 39.57
N GLU A 325 79.81 -70.46 38.33
CA GLU A 325 80.99 -70.75 37.50
C GLU A 325 82.13 -69.77 37.79
N LEU A 326 81.83 -68.54 38.21
CA LEU A 326 82.79 -67.61 38.80
C LEU A 326 83.20 -67.99 40.24
N LYS A 327 82.43 -68.84 40.93
CA LYS A 327 82.69 -69.32 42.31
C LYS A 327 83.42 -70.67 42.39
N ASN A 328 83.74 -71.33 41.28
CA ASN A 328 84.51 -72.59 41.27
C ASN A 328 86.04 -72.38 41.15
N VAL A 329 86.53 -71.29 41.74
CA VAL A 329 87.88 -71.13 42.29
C VAL A 329 87.69 -70.55 43.71
N GLY A 330 87.74 -71.40 44.73
CA GLY A 330 87.75 -70.99 46.15
C GLY A 330 86.46 -71.29 46.94
N ASP A 331 86.66 -71.78 48.15
CA ASP A 331 85.75 -72.54 49.02
C ASP A 331 84.44 -71.91 49.55
N LYS A 332 83.45 -72.81 49.68
CA LYS A 332 82.47 -73.11 50.76
C LYS A 332 81.72 -72.01 51.58
N ALA A 333 80.41 -72.31 51.68
CA ALA A 333 79.42 -72.05 52.74
C ALA A 333 78.81 -70.61 52.79
N ALA A 334 77.50 -70.40 53.00
CA ALA A 334 76.45 -71.24 53.54
C ALA A 334 75.07 -70.92 52.95
N ASP A 335 74.18 -71.93 52.94
CA ASP A 335 72.73 -71.82 52.76
C ASP A 335 72.08 -70.90 53.79
N THR A 336 70.99 -70.21 53.42
CA THR A 336 69.73 -70.22 54.20
C THR A 336 68.56 -69.55 53.50
N SER A 337 67.45 -70.30 53.51
CA SER A 337 66.03 -69.94 53.58
C SER A 337 65.38 -69.03 52.51
N ALA A 338 64.49 -69.67 51.76
CA ALA A 338 63.24 -69.09 51.30
C ALA A 338 62.36 -68.60 52.48
N ALA A 339 61.70 -67.46 52.29
CA ALA A 339 60.38 -67.14 52.84
C ALA A 339 59.82 -65.85 52.18
N PRO A 340 58.48 -65.66 52.18
CA PRO A 340 57.73 -64.94 51.14
C PRO A 340 57.12 -63.60 51.64
N ILE A 341 56.14 -63.08 50.87
CA ILE A 341 55.10 -62.08 51.26
C ILE A 341 55.66 -60.63 51.25
N GLU A 342 55.08 -59.58 50.64
CA GLU A 342 53.69 -59.10 50.62
C GLU A 342 53.35 -58.28 49.36
N LEU A 343 52.31 -58.71 48.65
CA LEU A 343 51.47 -57.91 47.76
C LEU A 343 50.58 -57.03 48.65
N ASP A 344 50.90 -55.75 48.78
CA ASP A 344 50.01 -54.77 49.42
C ASP A 344 49.18 -54.04 48.35
N GLY A 345 47.86 -54.22 48.41
CA GLY A 345 46.93 -53.16 47.98
C GLY A 345 46.14 -53.27 46.66
N MET A 346 46.30 -54.30 45.82
CA MET A 346 45.46 -54.43 44.60
C MET A 346 44.42 -55.54 44.73
N LYS A 347 43.20 -55.17 45.14
CA LYS A 347 41.98 -56.00 44.97
C LYS A 347 41.69 -56.14 43.47
N PRO A 348 41.78 -57.35 42.87
CA PRO A 348 41.31 -57.56 41.50
C PRO A 348 39.79 -57.45 41.49
N LEU A 349 39.27 -56.40 40.86
CA LEU A 349 37.84 -56.26 40.60
C LEU A 349 37.43 -57.33 39.59
N GLU A 350 36.46 -58.13 40.00
CA GLU A 350 35.74 -59.13 39.20
C GLU A 350 35.34 -58.54 37.84
N ARG A 351 35.95 -59.04 36.75
CA ARG A 351 35.34 -58.94 35.42
C ARG A 351 34.51 -60.20 35.21
N LYS A 352 33.20 -60.02 35.28
CA LYS A 352 32.23 -60.97 34.73
C LYS A 352 32.47 -61.05 33.23
N GLU A 353 32.68 -62.28 32.79
CA GLU A 353 32.70 -62.73 31.42
C GLU A 353 31.31 -62.52 30.82
N GLU A 354 31.22 -61.73 29.75
CA GLU A 354 30.09 -61.76 28.82
C GLU A 354 30.65 -62.02 27.42
N ASP A 355 30.42 -63.25 26.97
CA ASP A 355 30.10 -63.65 25.60
C ASP A 355 30.77 -62.89 24.46
N PHE A 356 31.97 -63.34 24.08
CA PHE A 356 32.36 -63.24 22.66
C PHE A 356 33.41 -64.28 22.26
N MET A 357 33.02 -65.55 22.17
CA MET A 357 33.62 -66.52 21.24
C MET A 357 32.85 -67.87 21.25
N MET A 358 32.05 -68.16 20.21
CA MET A 358 31.87 -69.54 19.74
C MET A 358 31.26 -69.63 18.33
N LEU A 359 32.10 -69.54 17.30
CA LEU A 359 31.81 -70.14 16.00
C LEU A 359 33.11 -70.60 15.35
N GLY A 360 33.29 -71.92 15.26
CA GLY A 360 34.18 -72.50 14.26
C GLY A 360 35.14 -73.58 14.75
N GLY A 361 34.83 -74.83 14.39
CA GLY A 361 35.86 -75.73 13.86
C GLY A 361 36.35 -76.85 14.78
N GLY A 362 35.51 -77.86 14.97
CA GLY A 362 35.95 -79.17 15.47
C GLY A 362 36.73 -79.99 14.43
N GLY A 363 37.94 -80.42 14.80
CA GLY A 363 38.40 -81.81 14.75
C GLY A 363 38.74 -82.50 13.41
N LYS A 364 40.00 -82.94 13.25
CA LYS A 364 40.34 -84.30 12.79
C LYS A 364 41.77 -84.74 13.16
N LYS A 365 41.99 -86.04 13.15
CA LYS A 365 42.85 -86.87 14.02
C LYS A 365 43.87 -87.69 13.23
N GLY A 366 45.06 -87.93 13.80
CA GLY A 366 46.00 -89.02 13.45
C GLY A 366 47.41 -88.54 13.02
N LYS A 367 48.54 -89.22 13.25
CA LYS A 367 48.85 -90.52 13.86
C LYS A 367 50.40 -90.64 14.03
N LYS A 368 50.87 -90.82 15.26
CA LYS A 368 51.93 -91.74 15.75
C LYS A 368 53.33 -91.79 15.06
N GLY A 369 54.35 -91.32 15.81
CA GLY A 369 55.48 -92.14 16.27
C GLY A 369 56.86 -91.99 15.60
N ARG A 370 57.92 -91.77 16.40
CA ARG A 370 59.00 -92.75 16.71
C ARG A 370 60.20 -92.08 17.40
N GLN A 371 60.65 -92.69 18.51
CA GLN A 371 61.87 -92.34 19.25
C GLN A 371 63.15 -92.86 18.59
N GLY A 372 64.28 -92.20 18.87
CA GLY A 372 65.64 -92.69 18.56
C GLY A 372 66.81 -91.92 19.22
N LYS A 373 67.22 -92.41 20.40
CA LYS A 373 68.57 -92.55 21.00
C LYS A 373 69.74 -91.52 20.80
N LYS A 374 70.23 -91.04 21.96
CA LYS A 374 71.46 -90.33 22.43
C LYS A 374 72.79 -90.46 21.66
N VAL A 375 73.60 -89.37 21.63
CA VAL A 375 75.06 -89.25 21.99
C VAL A 375 75.44 -87.77 22.33
N LYS A 376 76.35 -87.51 23.30
CA LYS A 376 76.81 -86.19 23.85
C LYS A 376 78.11 -85.64 23.21
N LYS A 377 78.30 -84.29 23.19
CA LYS A 377 79.58 -83.50 23.17
C LYS A 377 79.29 -81.95 23.32
N PRO A 378 80.31 -81.08 23.58
CA PRO A 378 80.46 -80.13 24.71
C PRO A 378 79.37 -79.05 24.91
N THR A 379 79.19 -78.60 26.16
CA THR A 379 78.12 -77.69 26.61
C THR A 379 78.32 -76.27 26.08
N LYS A 380 77.67 -75.97 24.94
CA LYS A 380 77.41 -74.59 24.49
C LYS A 380 76.57 -73.86 25.53
N LEU A 381 76.97 -72.63 25.87
CA LEU A 381 76.13 -71.75 26.68
C LEU A 381 74.91 -71.33 25.86
N VAL A 382 73.72 -71.67 26.34
CA VAL A 382 72.45 -71.25 25.73
C VAL A 382 71.98 -70.01 26.47
N LEU A 383 72.29 -68.85 25.92
CA LEU A 383 71.78 -67.57 26.39
C LEU A 383 70.32 -67.38 25.91
N PRO A 384 69.40 -66.92 26.77
CA PRO A 384 68.06 -66.48 26.34
C PRO A 384 68.14 -65.46 25.20
N LEU A 385 67.29 -65.61 24.18
CA LEU A 385 67.28 -64.74 22.98
C LEU A 385 67.18 -63.25 23.33
N ALA A 386 66.49 -62.90 24.42
CA ALA A 386 66.37 -61.52 24.90
C ALA A 386 67.74 -60.90 25.25
N GLN A 387 68.66 -61.67 25.82
CA GLN A 387 69.98 -61.16 26.19
C GLN A 387 70.94 -61.14 25.02
N ILE A 388 70.82 -62.10 24.10
CA ILE A 388 71.54 -62.05 22.83
C ILE A 388 71.18 -60.75 22.08
N ASN A 389 69.89 -60.39 22.07
CA ASN A 389 69.44 -59.11 21.52
C ASN A 389 69.98 -57.92 22.31
N ALA A 390 69.97 -57.99 23.65
CA ALA A 390 70.53 -56.93 24.50
C ALA A 390 72.04 -56.70 24.27
N PHE A 391 72.85 -57.76 24.14
CA PHE A 391 74.25 -57.67 23.75
C PHE A 391 74.41 -57.08 22.35
N SER A 392 73.53 -57.44 21.41
CA SER A 392 73.51 -56.84 20.07
C SER A 392 73.18 -55.35 20.10
N THR A 393 72.24 -54.90 20.95
CA THR A 393 71.87 -53.49 21.11
C THR A 393 73.03 -52.66 21.67
N ILE A 394 73.79 -53.21 22.62
CA ILE A 394 75.03 -52.59 23.14
C ILE A 394 76.23 -52.80 22.18
N GLY A 395 76.08 -53.60 21.13
CA GLY A 395 77.12 -53.91 20.14
C GLY A 395 78.26 -54.79 20.67
N LEU A 396 78.01 -55.64 21.67
CA LEU A 396 78.94 -56.65 22.18
C LEU A 396 78.58 -58.04 21.66
N LEU A 397 79.59 -58.90 21.52
CA LEU A 397 79.37 -60.31 21.17
C LEU A 397 79.01 -61.11 22.43
N PRO A 398 77.97 -61.95 22.38
CA PRO A 398 77.59 -62.80 23.52
C PRO A 398 78.68 -63.86 23.80
N PRO A 399 78.96 -64.19 25.07
CA PRO A 399 79.95 -65.21 25.41
C PRO A 399 79.48 -66.59 24.95
N THR A 400 80.21 -67.21 24.01
CA THR A 400 79.89 -68.54 23.45
C THR A 400 80.42 -69.70 24.31
N ALA A 401 81.28 -69.42 25.29
CA ALA A 401 81.93 -70.38 26.18
C ALA A 401 82.08 -69.80 27.60
N VAL A 402 82.12 -70.69 28.60
CA VAL A 402 82.20 -70.36 30.03
C VAL A 402 83.44 -69.53 30.37
N ASP A 403 84.56 -69.82 29.72
CA ASP A 403 85.84 -69.12 29.96
C ASP A 403 85.83 -67.65 29.49
N ALA A 404 84.91 -67.29 28.58
CA ALA A 404 84.79 -65.94 28.04
C ALA A 404 83.89 -65.02 28.86
N VAL A 405 83.21 -65.54 29.90
CA VAL A 405 82.19 -64.82 30.66
C VAL A 405 82.79 -63.64 31.44
N SER A 406 83.97 -63.80 32.04
CA SER A 406 84.66 -62.72 32.77
C SER A 406 85.08 -61.57 31.85
N ALA A 407 85.67 -61.88 30.69
CA ALA A 407 86.04 -60.87 29.69
C ALA A 407 84.82 -60.11 29.14
N THR A 408 83.68 -60.79 28.95
CA THR A 408 82.44 -60.11 28.53
C THR A 408 81.85 -59.22 29.62
N LEU A 409 82.00 -59.58 30.89
CA LEU A 409 81.54 -58.75 32.01
C LEU A 409 82.33 -57.44 32.10
N ASP A 410 83.65 -57.49 31.95
CA ASP A 410 84.50 -56.30 31.92
C ASP A 410 84.20 -55.42 30.69
N ALA A 411 83.93 -56.04 29.54
CA ALA A 411 83.54 -55.32 28.33
C ALA A 411 82.16 -54.63 28.47
N VAL A 412 81.19 -55.26 29.15
CA VAL A 412 79.88 -54.63 29.45
C VAL A 412 80.05 -53.48 30.44
N LYS A 413 80.88 -53.62 31.48
CA LYS A 413 81.17 -52.54 32.44
C LYS A 413 81.89 -51.37 31.78
N ALA A 414 82.82 -51.64 30.87
CA ALA A 414 83.52 -50.61 30.08
C ALA A 414 82.56 -49.85 29.16
N LYS A 415 81.62 -50.55 28.50
CA LYS A 415 80.60 -49.88 27.67
C LYS A 415 79.59 -49.09 28.49
N LYS A 416 79.22 -49.55 29.69
CA LYS A 416 78.40 -48.75 30.62
C LYS A 416 79.08 -47.42 30.96
N ALA A 417 80.39 -47.44 31.25
CA ALA A 417 81.16 -46.22 31.49
C ALA A 417 81.19 -45.32 30.25
N TRP A 418 81.34 -45.93 29.06
CA TRP A 418 81.29 -45.20 27.78
C TRP A 418 79.95 -44.49 27.53
N PHE A 419 78.82 -45.15 27.78
CA PHE A 419 77.48 -44.54 27.65
C PHE A 419 77.20 -43.45 28.71
N ASN A 420 77.88 -43.49 29.85
CA ASN A 420 77.78 -42.47 30.90
C ASN A 420 78.64 -41.23 30.60
N GLU A 421 79.81 -41.43 29.98
CA GLU A 421 80.71 -40.35 29.57
C GLU A 421 80.27 -39.65 28.28
N GLN A 422 79.39 -40.30 27.49
CA GLN A 422 78.75 -39.66 26.35
C GLN A 422 77.77 -38.58 26.80
N THR A 423 78.30 -37.38 26.90
CA THR A 423 77.52 -36.15 26.94
C THR A 423 76.62 -36.06 25.69
N PRO A 424 75.42 -35.46 25.81
CA PRO A 424 74.43 -35.44 24.75
C PRO A 424 74.87 -34.48 23.65
N SER A 425 75.62 -34.97 22.67
CA SER A 425 75.95 -34.20 21.49
C SER A 425 76.04 -35.11 20.27
N SER A 426 75.36 -34.65 19.21
CA SER A 426 75.58 -34.98 17.80
C SER A 426 74.68 -35.99 17.06
N GLN A 427 73.63 -36.57 17.67
CA GLN A 427 72.69 -37.42 16.91
C GLN A 427 71.22 -36.97 16.87
N THR A 428 70.77 -36.06 17.73
CA THR A 428 69.36 -35.65 17.77
C THR A 428 68.98 -34.56 16.76
N GLU A 429 69.93 -33.80 16.21
CA GLU A 429 69.62 -32.66 15.31
C GLU A 429 69.45 -33.04 13.83
N LYS A 430 69.78 -34.27 13.40
CA LYS A 430 69.67 -34.67 11.98
C LYS A 430 68.32 -35.30 11.59
N SER A 431 67.37 -35.41 12.53
CA SER A 431 66.09 -36.08 12.28
C SER A 431 64.86 -35.14 12.31
N SER A 432 65.02 -33.87 12.68
CA SER A 432 63.92 -32.90 12.81
C SER A 432 63.75 -31.93 11.62
N GLU A 433 64.72 -31.85 10.69
CA GLU A 433 64.66 -30.89 9.57
C GLU A 433 64.19 -31.50 8.24
N ALA A 434 64.09 -32.82 8.13
CA ALA A 434 63.63 -33.50 6.91
C ALA A 434 62.08 -33.66 6.82
N ALA A 435 61.32 -33.17 7.80
CA ALA A 435 59.86 -33.37 7.89
C ALA A 435 59.02 -32.10 7.58
N VAL A 436 59.65 -30.96 7.26
CA VAL A 436 58.94 -29.67 7.09
C VAL A 436 58.87 -29.21 5.62
N GLU A 437 59.55 -29.87 4.68
CA GLU A 437 59.55 -29.50 3.24
C GLU A 437 58.52 -30.22 2.36
N SER A 438 57.68 -31.14 2.87
CA SER A 438 56.73 -31.90 2.05
C SER A 438 55.25 -31.49 2.17
N ALA A 439 54.94 -30.33 2.77
CA ALA A 439 53.55 -29.87 2.97
C ALA A 439 53.19 -28.56 2.21
N VAL A 440 54.07 -28.07 1.32
CA VAL A 440 53.83 -26.86 0.52
C VAL A 440 53.88 -27.20 -0.98
N SER A 441 52.87 -27.91 -1.49
CA SER A 441 52.59 -27.95 -2.94
C SER A 441 51.20 -28.51 -3.28
N SER A 442 50.14 -27.72 -3.06
CA SER A 442 48.92 -27.91 -3.85
C SER A 442 48.08 -26.64 -4.00
N LYS A 443 48.08 -26.15 -5.25
CA LYS A 443 47.04 -25.35 -5.93
C LYS A 443 46.93 -23.86 -5.62
N GLU A 444 47.58 -23.13 -6.51
CA GLU A 444 47.23 -21.77 -6.93
C GLU A 444 46.68 -21.79 -8.39
N ALA A 445 46.00 -20.71 -8.79
CA ALA A 445 45.41 -20.35 -10.10
C ALA A 445 43.95 -20.80 -10.35
N SER A 446 42.96 -19.92 -10.54
CA SER A 446 42.93 -18.79 -11.49
C SER A 446 41.84 -17.72 -11.09
N PRO A 447 41.53 -16.65 -11.88
CA PRO A 447 41.92 -15.27 -11.58
C PRO A 447 40.76 -14.26 -11.41
N LYS A 448 41.09 -13.08 -10.86
CA LYS A 448 40.23 -11.88 -10.71
C LYS A 448 39.90 -11.22 -12.06
N LYS A 449 38.68 -10.66 -12.22
CA LYS A 449 38.47 -9.43 -13.01
C LYS A 449 37.21 -8.62 -12.59
N LYS A 450 37.51 -7.40 -12.14
CA LYS A 450 36.87 -6.08 -12.31
C LYS A 450 35.35 -5.86 -12.17
N LYS A 451 35.06 -4.86 -11.32
CA LYS A 451 33.86 -4.02 -11.18
C LYS A 451 33.32 -3.46 -12.51
N SER A 452 32.00 -3.29 -12.59
CA SER A 452 31.38 -2.02 -13.01
C SER A 452 29.92 -1.94 -12.58
N ASP A 453 29.58 -0.91 -11.82
CA ASP A 453 28.23 -0.38 -11.62
C ASP A 453 27.52 -0.08 -12.94
N LYS A 454 26.23 -0.42 -13.03
CA LYS A 454 25.19 0.48 -13.56
C LYS A 454 23.78 -0.10 -13.41
N ASN A 455 22.97 0.64 -12.67
CA ASN A 455 21.50 0.62 -12.70
C ASN A 455 20.95 0.48 -14.13
N LYS A 456 20.10 -0.53 -14.37
CA LYS A 456 19.11 -0.49 -15.44
C LYS A 456 17.82 -1.14 -14.97
N LYS A 457 16.76 -0.32 -14.91
CA LYS A 457 15.39 -0.68 -14.55
C LYS A 457 14.87 -1.75 -15.51
N PHE A 458 14.16 -2.73 -14.96
CA PHE A 458 13.42 -3.76 -15.66
C PHE A 458 12.30 -3.12 -16.51
N ASN A 459 12.29 -3.36 -17.82
CA ASN A 459 11.24 -2.91 -18.74
C ASN A 459 10.39 -4.12 -19.13
N ALA A 460 9.07 -4.06 -18.87
CA ALA A 460 8.11 -5.14 -19.12
C ALA A 460 7.77 -5.36 -20.61
N SER A 461 8.47 -4.67 -21.52
CA SER A 461 8.24 -4.73 -22.97
C SER A 461 9.36 -5.42 -23.76
N ASP A 462 10.36 -5.99 -23.09
CA ASP A 462 11.42 -6.76 -23.75
C ASP A 462 10.95 -8.19 -24.05
N LYS A 463 10.74 -8.49 -25.34
CA LYS A 463 10.21 -9.78 -25.83
C LYS A 463 11.23 -10.94 -25.78
N ASP A 464 12.46 -10.67 -25.33
CA ASP A 464 13.54 -11.66 -25.19
C ASP A 464 13.85 -12.04 -23.73
N ALA A 465 13.02 -11.62 -22.78
CA ALA A 465 13.21 -11.92 -21.34
C ALA A 465 12.79 -13.34 -20.92
N PHE A 466 12.29 -14.18 -21.84
CA PHE A 466 12.01 -15.59 -21.60
C PHE A 466 12.49 -16.45 -22.79
N PRO A 467 13.49 -17.32 -22.62
CA PRO A 467 13.90 -18.24 -23.67
C PRO A 467 12.77 -19.26 -23.92
N SER A 468 12.23 -19.21 -25.14
CA SER A 468 11.30 -20.16 -25.74
C SER A 468 11.74 -21.61 -25.51
N LEU A 469 11.01 -22.34 -24.66
CA LEU A 469 11.01 -23.80 -24.63
C LEU A 469 10.17 -24.30 -25.81
N GLY A 470 10.86 -24.87 -26.80
CA GLY A 470 10.28 -25.41 -28.02
C GLY A 470 9.20 -26.46 -27.76
N GLY A 471 8.14 -26.39 -28.54
CA GLY A 471 7.07 -27.38 -28.53
C GLY A 471 7.50 -28.68 -29.20
N THR A 472 7.14 -29.80 -28.58
CA THR A 472 6.74 -31.02 -29.30
C THR A 472 5.57 -31.67 -28.57
N THR A 473 4.56 -31.98 -29.38
CA THR A 473 3.37 -32.80 -29.22
C THR A 473 3.42 -33.90 -28.15
N THR A 474 2.48 -33.88 -27.21
CA THR A 474 1.84 -35.11 -26.68
C THR A 474 0.52 -34.75 -26.01
N GLU A 475 -0.50 -35.53 -26.39
CA GLU A 475 -1.92 -35.37 -26.07
C GLU A 475 -2.20 -35.73 -24.60
N LEU A 476 -3.06 -34.94 -23.93
CA LEU A 476 -3.80 -35.38 -22.73
C LEU A 476 -5.28 -34.95 -22.87
N PRO A 477 -6.23 -35.79 -22.42
CA PRO A 477 -7.60 -35.79 -22.93
C PRO A 477 -8.49 -34.71 -22.32
N SER A 478 -9.35 -34.16 -23.17
CA SER A 478 -10.47 -33.27 -22.83
C SER A 478 -11.59 -34.05 -22.13
N TRP A 479 -12.01 -33.59 -20.95
CA TRP A 479 -13.24 -34.01 -20.30
C TRP A 479 -14.28 -32.89 -20.44
N GLY A 480 -15.27 -33.09 -21.34
CA GLY A 480 -16.63 -32.53 -21.27
C GLY A 480 -16.88 -31.06 -21.69
N PRO A 481 -18.11 -30.69 -22.11
CA PRO A 481 -18.33 -29.98 -23.39
C PRO A 481 -19.11 -28.65 -23.34
N GLY A 482 -18.84 -27.79 -24.34
CA GLY A 482 -19.65 -26.62 -24.77
C GLY A 482 -19.17 -25.29 -24.19
N MET A 483 -18.80 -24.23 -24.92
CA MET A 483 -19.25 -23.71 -26.21
C MET A 483 -18.16 -22.77 -26.79
N ALA A 484 -18.18 -22.57 -28.11
CA ALA A 484 -17.13 -22.03 -28.99
C ALA A 484 -16.70 -20.54 -28.81
N PRO A 485 -15.50 -20.16 -29.30
CA PRO A 485 -14.96 -18.79 -29.34
C PRO A 485 -15.52 -17.91 -30.48
N PRO A 486 -15.40 -16.57 -30.39
CA PRO A 486 -15.98 -15.64 -31.37
C PRO A 486 -15.18 -15.60 -32.69
N ILE A 487 -15.91 -15.67 -33.80
CA ILE A 487 -15.41 -15.49 -35.16
C ILE A 487 -15.35 -14.00 -35.47
N ALA A 488 -14.15 -13.52 -35.83
CA ALA A 488 -13.95 -12.25 -36.52
C ALA A 488 -14.20 -12.45 -38.02
N THR A 489 -15.05 -11.62 -38.61
CA THR A 489 -15.11 -11.42 -40.05
C THR A 489 -15.15 -9.92 -40.32
N GLU A 490 -14.13 -9.47 -41.02
CA GLU A 490 -13.95 -8.14 -41.58
C GLU A 490 -14.99 -7.89 -42.69
N PHE A 491 -15.47 -6.65 -42.78
CA PHE A 491 -15.93 -6.07 -44.05
C PHE A 491 -15.48 -4.60 -44.09
N ALA A 492 -14.66 -4.30 -45.08
CA ALA A 492 -14.28 -2.95 -45.46
C ALA A 492 -15.37 -2.33 -46.36
N VAL A 493 -15.47 -0.99 -46.38
CA VAL A 493 -15.35 -0.12 -47.58
C VAL A 493 -15.92 1.30 -47.31
N ALA A 494 -15.08 2.28 -47.68
CA ALA A 494 -15.31 3.65 -48.16
C ALA A 494 -15.78 4.78 -47.22
N ASP A 495 -14.81 5.66 -46.92
CA ASP A 495 -14.76 7.11 -47.23
C ASP A 495 -16.06 7.82 -47.64
N GLU A 496 -16.45 8.82 -46.85
CA GLU A 496 -16.90 10.13 -47.39
C GLU A 496 -16.93 11.23 -46.30
N PHE A 497 -16.47 12.42 -46.70
CA PHE A 497 -16.51 13.73 -46.03
C PHE A 497 -15.41 14.14 -45.03
N ALA A 498 -14.41 14.80 -45.64
CA ALA A 498 -13.53 15.78 -45.04
C ALA A 498 -14.26 17.08 -44.64
N GLY A 499 -13.74 17.73 -43.59
CA GLY A 499 -13.68 19.18 -43.48
C GLY A 499 -14.68 19.86 -42.53
N ALA A 500 -14.21 20.24 -41.34
CA ALA A 500 -14.49 21.55 -40.75
C ALA A 500 -13.62 21.77 -39.49
N ASP A 501 -12.68 22.70 -39.61
CA ASP A 501 -11.99 23.38 -38.51
C ASP A 501 -12.99 23.94 -37.50
N VAL A 502 -12.77 23.65 -36.21
CA VAL A 502 -13.40 24.41 -35.12
C VAL A 502 -12.36 25.40 -34.59
N VAL A 503 -12.57 26.64 -35.00
CA VAL A 503 -11.92 27.85 -34.48
C VAL A 503 -12.32 28.01 -33.01
N VAL A 504 -11.31 28.06 -32.13
CA VAL A 504 -11.44 28.50 -30.74
C VAL A 504 -11.60 30.02 -30.76
N ALA A 505 -12.83 30.50 -30.50
CA ALA A 505 -13.12 31.91 -30.30
C ALA A 505 -13.29 32.19 -28.80
N GLU A 506 -12.37 33.02 -28.33
CA GLU A 506 -12.34 33.75 -27.08
C GLU A 506 -13.54 34.73 -27.04
N CYS A 507 -14.42 34.59 -26.04
CA CYS A 507 -15.41 35.61 -25.71
C CYS A 507 -15.26 36.00 -24.23
N ALA A 508 -14.83 37.24 -24.04
CA ALA A 508 -14.88 37.97 -22.80
C ALA A 508 -16.33 38.44 -22.57
N ASP A 509 -16.91 38.07 -21.44
CA ASP A 509 -18.13 38.70 -20.91
C ASP A 509 -17.76 39.46 -19.63
N ALA A 510 -17.82 40.78 -19.76
CA ALA A 510 -17.90 41.71 -18.65
C ALA A 510 -19.35 41.72 -18.18
N ASP A 511 -19.59 41.46 -16.90
CA ASP A 511 -20.86 41.82 -16.30
C ASP A 511 -20.71 42.48 -14.92
N VAL A 512 -21.58 43.47 -14.79
CA VAL A 512 -21.66 44.53 -13.80
C VAL A 512 -22.24 43.99 -12.51
N VAL A 513 -21.63 44.30 -11.36
CA VAL A 513 -22.26 44.12 -10.04
C VAL A 513 -22.29 45.46 -9.33
N ALA A 514 -23.45 46.11 -9.37
CA ALA A 514 -23.81 47.21 -8.49
C ALA A 514 -24.33 46.64 -7.17
N ALA A 515 -23.63 46.93 -6.07
CA ALA A 515 -24.11 46.72 -4.71
C ALA A 515 -24.11 48.08 -3.98
N GLU A 516 -25.33 48.52 -3.68
CA GLU A 516 -25.70 49.74 -2.98
C GLU A 516 -25.73 49.48 -1.47
N THR A 517 -24.86 50.11 -0.67
CA THR A 517 -25.13 50.43 0.75
C THR A 517 -24.13 51.44 1.33
N ALA A 518 -24.70 52.51 1.91
CA ALA A 518 -24.26 53.29 3.08
C ALA A 518 -23.02 54.22 3.01
N GLY A 519 -23.21 55.47 3.46
CA GLY A 519 -22.11 56.23 4.08
C GLY A 519 -22.13 57.75 3.92
N VAL A 520 -22.92 58.42 4.76
CA VAL A 520 -22.93 59.87 5.04
C VAL A 520 -21.55 60.42 5.41
N VAL A 521 -21.07 61.50 4.77
CA VAL A 521 -20.28 62.58 5.41
C VAL A 521 -20.55 63.90 4.68
N ALA A 522 -21.06 64.87 5.43
CA ALA A 522 -21.28 66.25 5.04
C ALA A 522 -19.97 67.05 5.09
N THR A 523 -19.75 67.93 4.12
CA THR A 523 -18.74 69.00 4.17
C THR A 523 -19.43 70.35 4.16
N GLU A 524 -19.13 71.12 5.19
CA GLU A 524 -19.62 72.46 5.50
C GLU A 524 -18.60 73.52 5.05
N SER A 525 -19.08 74.75 4.86
CA SER A 525 -18.34 76.03 4.70
C SER A 525 -17.70 76.35 3.34
N SER A 526 -18.27 77.32 2.61
CA SER A 526 -17.90 78.74 2.76
C SER A 526 -18.65 79.66 1.78
N ASP A 527 -19.28 80.69 2.34
CA ASP A 527 -19.77 81.91 1.68
C ASP A 527 -18.62 82.66 1.01
N VAL A 528 -18.80 83.08 -0.27
CA VAL A 528 -18.28 84.37 -0.77
C VAL A 528 -19.22 84.92 -1.86
N VAL A 529 -19.69 86.13 -1.58
CA VAL A 529 -20.42 87.09 -2.41
C VAL A 529 -19.58 87.58 -3.60
N VAL A 530 -20.14 87.57 -4.83
CA VAL A 530 -19.80 88.56 -5.88
C VAL A 530 -21.05 88.87 -6.73
N VAL A 531 -21.29 90.17 -6.86
CA VAL A 531 -22.30 90.90 -7.65
C VAL A 531 -21.78 91.16 -9.07
N ALA A 532 -22.64 91.05 -10.10
CA ALA A 532 -22.66 91.80 -11.39
C ALA A 532 -23.73 91.14 -12.31
N GLU A 533 -24.87 91.78 -12.60
CA GLU A 533 -25.15 92.78 -13.66
C GLU A 533 -25.24 92.20 -15.10
N ASP A 534 -26.43 92.44 -15.69
CA ASP A 534 -26.85 92.50 -17.12
C ASP A 534 -26.69 91.23 -18.00
N GLU A 535 -27.62 90.78 -18.86
CA GLU A 535 -28.78 91.35 -19.59
C GLU A 535 -30.02 90.43 -19.56
#